data_AF-A0AA38G245-F1
#
_entry.id   AF-A0AA38G245-F1
#
_cell.length_a   1.000
_cell.length_b   1.000
_cell.length_c   1.000
_cell.angle_alpha   90.00
_cell.angle_beta   90.00
_cell.angle_gamma   90.00
#
_symmetry.space_group_name_H-M   'P 1'
#
loop_
_entity.id
_entity.type
_entity.pdbx_description
1 polymer ?
#
loop_
_entity_poly.entity_id
_entity_poly.type
_entity_poly.pdbx_seq_one_letter_code
_entity_poly.pdbx_strand_id
1 'polypeptide(L)'
;MKWCQKWGSNPRPRWRTATDLFNTTPEANDSREEDTRTSHDHRDHGRFSYRRNLPEFKSRNSDTFEKKRYRSRSDKEKSQKEGTERYNRQGKIANLDESVFILELHREPIESCPDRNFIHVFKTNFKLFNPWFHEKACPPHKPWTRSEGIIPGRRAIESNVKETMRKKLYLRKMASWVVSFGIIVALFLASANAQLSATYYDKLCPNALSIIKSEIKKVLSNEPRMGASILRLHFHDCFAQSQLEATCSGVVSCADILIVAARDSVVQLGGPTWTVPLGRRDSTTSNKIDANANIPSPTSTLSNLSSLFQAQGLSTKDMVALSGAHTIGQARCTVIRNRIYNDTDIDSTYVKSPQSNCPSDKSGNRNLSPLEDVSPTVFDNNYYKELTKKKGLLHSDQELFNGGSTDSLVTTYSNDENTFFKDFAAAMVKMGNISPLTGSNGEIRKNCRKAN
;
A
#
# COMPACT_ATOMS: atom_id res chain seq x y z
N MET A 1 -24.74 -8.71 -1.99
CA MET A 1 -26.06 -8.11 -1.61
C MET A 1 -26.81 -9.07 -0.71
N LYS A 2 -27.88 -8.62 -0.01
CA LYS A 2 -28.76 -9.42 0.90
C LYS A 2 -28.13 -10.02 2.19
N TRP A 3 -27.65 -9.19 3.13
CA TRP A 3 -27.44 -9.58 4.55
C TRP A 3 -27.88 -8.52 5.58
N CYS A 4 -28.11 -7.25 5.19
CA CYS A 4 -28.32 -6.14 6.14
C CYS A 4 -29.78 -5.91 6.60
N GLN A 5 -30.76 -6.67 6.10
CA GLN A 5 -32.19 -6.28 6.22
C GLN A 5 -32.87 -6.70 7.55
N LYS A 6 -32.11 -7.07 8.59
CA LYS A 6 -32.64 -7.61 9.86
C LYS A 6 -32.13 -6.91 11.14
N TRP A 7 -31.34 -5.84 11.00
CA TRP A 7 -30.67 -5.16 12.14
C TRP A 7 -31.14 -3.72 12.37
N GLY A 8 -32.42 -3.47 12.09
CA GLY A 8 -33.15 -2.27 12.53
C GLY A 8 -34.47 -2.70 13.17
N SER A 9 -34.85 -2.05 14.27
CA SER A 9 -36.16 -2.18 14.95
C SER A 9 -36.59 -3.59 15.39
N ASN A 10 -36.10 -4.06 16.54
CA ASN A 10 -36.93 -4.82 17.50
C ASN A 10 -36.27 -4.91 18.90
N PRO A 11 -36.98 -4.65 20.02
CA PRO A 11 -36.41 -4.78 21.35
C PRO A 11 -36.35 -6.26 21.78
N ARG A 12 -35.13 -6.79 21.93
CA ARG A 12 -34.77 -8.16 22.35
C ARG A 12 -35.04 -9.29 21.32
N PRO A 13 -33.99 -10.01 20.90
CA PRO A 13 -34.12 -11.39 20.44
C PRO A 13 -33.30 -12.38 21.29
N ARG A 14 -33.84 -13.59 21.48
CA ARG A 14 -33.13 -14.76 22.04
C ARG A 14 -31.88 -15.08 21.23
N TRP A 15 -30.78 -15.35 21.92
CA TRP A 15 -29.55 -15.92 21.33
C TRP A 15 -29.85 -17.22 20.57
N ARG A 16 -29.35 -17.33 19.33
CA ARG A 16 -29.22 -18.59 18.59
C ARG A 16 -27.74 -18.79 18.24
N THR A 17 -27.32 -20.05 18.20
CA THR A 17 -25.92 -20.48 18.12
C THR A 17 -25.27 -20.23 16.75
N ALA A 18 -23.93 -20.18 16.72
CA ALA A 18 -23.11 -19.78 15.57
C ALA A 18 -23.15 -20.72 14.33
N THR A 19 -23.97 -21.76 14.33
CA THR A 19 -24.09 -22.76 13.24
C THR A 19 -24.74 -22.21 11.97
N ASP A 20 -25.64 -21.22 12.08
CA ASP A 20 -26.43 -20.74 10.93
C ASP A 20 -25.69 -19.72 10.04
N LEU A 21 -24.47 -19.31 10.40
CA LEU A 21 -23.72 -18.26 9.70
C LEU A 21 -23.09 -18.67 8.35
N PHE A 22 -23.12 -19.96 7.98
CA PHE A 22 -22.37 -20.48 6.83
C PHE A 22 -23.18 -21.26 5.78
N ASN A 23 -24.48 -21.48 5.98
CA ASN A 23 -25.36 -22.17 5.03
C ASN A 23 -26.29 -21.20 4.29
N THR A 24 -25.76 -20.59 3.22
CA THR A 24 -26.59 -20.06 2.13
C THR A 24 -25.98 -20.47 0.78
N THR A 25 -26.46 -21.57 0.21
CA THR A 25 -26.32 -21.88 -1.21
C THR A 25 -27.31 -21.04 -2.02
N PRO A 26 -26.98 -20.61 -3.25
CA PRO A 26 -27.97 -20.09 -4.18
C PRO A 26 -28.71 -21.25 -4.84
N GLU A 27 -30.03 -21.31 -4.66
CA GLU A 27 -30.90 -22.13 -5.49
C GLU A 27 -30.94 -21.55 -6.91
N ALA A 28 -30.72 -22.40 -7.91
CA ALA A 28 -31.05 -22.10 -9.30
C ALA A 28 -32.29 -22.91 -9.65
N ASN A 29 -33.43 -22.24 -9.82
CA ASN A 29 -34.58 -22.83 -10.49
C ASN A 29 -34.33 -22.79 -12.00
N ASP A 30 -34.31 -23.96 -12.63
CA ASP A 30 -34.91 -24.10 -13.95
C ASP A 30 -35.74 -25.40 -13.99
N SER A 31 -36.75 -25.36 -14.84
CA SER A 31 -37.92 -26.21 -14.87
C SER A 31 -37.73 -27.49 -15.68
N ARG A 32 -38.26 -28.60 -15.15
CA ARG A 32 -39.07 -29.51 -15.97
C ARG A 32 -40.01 -30.35 -15.12
N GLU A 33 -41.27 -30.38 -15.53
CA GLU A 33 -42.23 -31.39 -15.11
C GLU A 33 -41.80 -32.75 -15.65
N GLU A 34 -41.92 -33.80 -14.86
CA GLU A 34 -42.66 -34.98 -15.32
C GLU A 34 -43.29 -35.72 -14.14
N ASP A 35 -44.52 -36.17 -14.36
CA ASP A 35 -45.41 -36.76 -13.36
C ASP A 35 -45.14 -38.26 -13.24
N THR A 36 -45.05 -38.81 -12.02
CA THR A 36 -45.60 -40.15 -11.75
C THR A 36 -45.77 -40.44 -10.26
N ARG A 37 -46.78 -41.28 -10.01
CA ARG A 37 -47.46 -41.53 -8.73
C ARG A 37 -46.98 -42.83 -8.08
N THR A 38 -47.50 -43.13 -6.88
CA THR A 38 -47.41 -44.40 -6.11
C THR A 38 -46.12 -44.58 -5.29
N SER A 39 -46.06 -45.21 -4.12
CA SER A 39 -46.91 -45.45 -2.92
C SER A 39 -46.37 -46.73 -2.21
N HIS A 40 -46.70 -46.94 -0.93
CA HIS A 40 -46.20 -48.01 0.00
C HIS A 40 -44.83 -47.66 0.61
N ASP A 41 -44.60 -47.58 1.93
CA ASP A 41 -45.11 -48.24 3.15
C ASP A 41 -44.34 -49.51 3.58
N HIS A 42 -44.20 -49.66 4.90
CA HIS A 42 -43.55 -50.69 5.73
C HIS A 42 -42.02 -50.55 5.90
N ARG A 43 -41.47 -50.47 7.13
CA ARG A 43 -41.43 -51.48 8.24
C ARG A 43 -40.66 -52.74 7.82
N ASP A 44 -39.79 -53.37 8.62
CA ASP A 44 -39.44 -53.15 10.05
C ASP A 44 -38.05 -53.75 10.38
N HIS A 45 -37.58 -53.50 11.61
CA HIS A 45 -36.65 -54.28 12.45
C HIS A 45 -35.73 -55.41 11.87
N GLY A 46 -34.46 -55.44 12.31
CA GLY A 46 -33.57 -56.59 12.04
C GLY A 46 -32.17 -56.58 12.68
N ARG A 47 -32.06 -56.42 14.01
CA ARG A 47 -30.78 -56.52 14.74
C ARG A 47 -30.41 -58.00 14.97
N PHE A 48 -29.20 -58.48 14.63
CA PHE A 48 -28.44 -59.41 15.49
C PHE A 48 -26.96 -59.62 15.09
N SER A 49 -26.10 -59.56 16.11
CA SER A 49 -24.71 -60.03 16.20
C SER A 49 -24.57 -61.56 15.95
N TYR A 50 -23.41 -62.20 15.75
CA TYR A 50 -22.10 -62.08 16.45
C TYR A 50 -21.01 -63.02 15.84
N ARG A 51 -19.74 -62.86 16.26
CA ARG A 51 -18.60 -63.84 16.31
C ARG A 51 -17.80 -64.30 15.05
N ARG A 52 -16.51 -63.92 15.08
CA ARG A 52 -15.30 -64.78 15.14
C ARG A 52 -15.09 -65.92 14.11
N ASN A 53 -14.03 -65.83 13.28
CA ASN A 53 -12.69 -66.39 13.58
C ASN A 53 -11.67 -66.15 12.43
N LEU A 54 -10.39 -65.97 12.78
CA LEU A 54 -9.23 -66.20 11.90
C LEU A 54 -8.82 -67.69 11.98
N PRO A 55 -8.04 -68.20 10.99
CA PRO A 55 -6.62 -68.36 11.29
C PRO A 55 -5.67 -67.95 10.16
N GLU A 56 -4.40 -67.76 10.51
CA GLU A 56 -3.28 -67.53 9.59
C GLU A 56 -2.95 -68.79 8.76
N PHE A 57 -2.34 -68.60 7.58
CA PHE A 57 -1.39 -69.58 7.05
C PHE A 57 -0.20 -68.89 6.37
N LYS A 58 0.99 -69.50 6.49
CA LYS A 58 2.28 -68.88 6.12
C LYS A 58 2.82 -69.38 4.76
N SER A 59 3.63 -68.51 4.15
CA SER A 59 5.04 -68.77 3.76
C SER A 59 5.45 -68.76 2.28
N ARG A 60 6.68 -68.25 2.08
CA ARG A 60 7.68 -68.52 1.00
C ARG A 60 7.42 -67.88 -0.38
N ASN A 61 8.28 -66.95 -0.80
CA ASN A 61 9.60 -67.11 -1.48
C ASN A 61 9.42 -67.24 -3.01
N SER A 62 10.28 -66.72 -3.89
CA SER A 62 11.45 -65.82 -3.76
C SER A 62 11.84 -65.30 -5.17
N ASP A 63 12.84 -64.40 -5.25
CA ASP A 63 13.74 -64.22 -6.43
C ASP A 63 13.15 -63.62 -7.74
N THR A 64 13.87 -62.92 -8.63
CA THR A 64 15.21 -62.27 -8.64
C THR A 64 15.28 -61.21 -9.78
N PHE A 65 16.25 -60.29 -9.70
CA PHE A 65 16.98 -59.62 -10.82
C PHE A 65 16.25 -59.16 -12.10
N GLU A 66 16.42 -57.87 -12.44
CA GLU A 66 17.44 -57.51 -13.46
C GLU A 66 17.99 -56.08 -13.31
N LYS A 67 19.29 -55.91 -13.54
CA LYS A 67 19.93 -54.60 -13.79
C LYS A 67 20.08 -54.43 -15.30
N LYS A 68 19.90 -53.22 -15.82
CA LYS A 68 20.64 -52.78 -17.02
C LYS A 68 20.91 -51.27 -17.01
N ARG A 69 22.08 -50.92 -17.55
CA ARG A 69 22.72 -49.60 -17.61
C ARG A 69 23.36 -49.53 -19.00
N TYR A 70 23.16 -48.44 -19.74
CA TYR A 70 24.05 -47.77 -20.75
C TYR A 70 23.19 -46.71 -21.48
N ARG A 71 23.59 -45.43 -21.59
CA ARG A 71 24.43 -44.80 -22.66
C ARG A 71 23.84 -44.98 -24.07
N SER A 72 23.74 -43.96 -24.95
CA SER A 72 24.39 -42.62 -25.00
C SER A 72 23.86 -41.72 -26.14
N ARG A 73 24.15 -40.39 -26.09
CA ARG A 73 24.17 -39.42 -27.23
C ARG A 73 22.78 -39.13 -27.87
N SER A 74 22.49 -38.01 -28.55
CA SER A 74 23.28 -36.86 -29.07
C SER A 74 22.34 -35.62 -29.21
N ASP A 75 22.73 -34.34 -29.22
CA ASP A 75 23.87 -33.55 -28.67
C ASP A 75 23.53 -32.04 -28.91
N LYS A 76 24.04 -31.10 -28.08
CA LYS A 76 24.32 -29.68 -28.45
C LYS A 76 25.09 -28.92 -27.34
N GLU A 77 26.42 -28.94 -27.46
CA GLU A 77 27.29 -27.81 -27.06
C GLU A 77 26.90 -26.56 -27.89
N LYS A 78 27.31 -25.31 -27.64
CA LYS A 78 28.44 -24.63 -26.96
C LYS A 78 27.90 -23.24 -26.53
N SER A 79 28.46 -22.40 -25.66
CA SER A 79 29.85 -21.98 -25.41
C SER A 79 29.86 -21.19 -24.07
N GLN A 80 30.57 -21.62 -23.01
CA GLN A 80 31.97 -21.27 -22.66
C GLN A 80 32.10 -19.92 -21.89
N LYS A 81 32.20 -19.98 -20.55
CA LYS A 81 33.42 -19.78 -19.69
C LYS A 81 33.92 -18.32 -19.58
N GLU A 82 33.85 -17.70 -18.40
CA GLU A 82 34.84 -17.74 -17.27
C GLU A 82 36.18 -17.03 -17.58
N GLY A 83 36.58 -16.04 -16.76
CA GLY A 83 37.84 -15.31 -16.93
C GLY A 83 38.08 -14.07 -16.03
N THR A 84 38.15 -14.27 -14.71
CA THR A 84 38.94 -13.55 -13.66
C THR A 84 39.59 -12.15 -13.89
N GLU A 85 39.43 -11.27 -12.87
CA GLU A 85 40.35 -10.21 -12.34
C GLU A 85 40.88 -9.10 -13.29
N ARG A 86 41.00 -7.80 -12.95
CA ARG A 86 41.60 -7.17 -11.75
C ARG A 86 41.37 -5.62 -11.77
N TYR A 87 41.70 -4.92 -10.67
CA TYR A 87 41.78 -3.43 -10.51
C TYR A 87 42.44 -2.69 -11.71
N ASN A 88 42.20 -1.39 -12.00
CA ASN A 88 42.20 -0.22 -11.08
C ASN A 88 41.58 1.07 -11.70
N ARG A 89 41.40 2.09 -10.84
CA ARG A 89 40.96 3.50 -11.05
C ARG A 89 41.22 4.19 -12.41
N GLN A 90 40.18 4.89 -12.90
CA GLN A 90 40.09 6.33 -13.25
C GLN A 90 38.72 6.54 -13.94
N GLY A 91 37.87 7.53 -13.68
CA GLY A 91 38.08 8.83 -13.04
C GLY A 91 37.63 9.95 -13.98
N LYS A 92 36.31 10.15 -14.18
CA LYS A 92 35.69 11.45 -14.48
C LYS A 92 34.16 11.38 -14.53
N ILE A 93 33.55 12.41 -13.95
CA ILE A 93 32.13 12.76 -14.09
C ILE A 93 31.97 13.47 -15.44
N ALA A 94 30.96 13.11 -16.21
CA ALA A 94 30.41 13.92 -17.30
C ALA A 94 28.89 14.02 -17.07
N ASN A 95 28.36 15.23 -17.23
CA ASN A 95 27.03 15.62 -16.78
C ASN A 95 26.14 15.95 -17.98
N LEU A 96 24.84 15.65 -17.83
CA LEU A 96 23.69 16.35 -18.41
C LEU A 96 23.53 16.41 -19.94
N ASP A 97 22.34 15.99 -20.37
CA ASP A 97 21.75 16.31 -21.67
C ASP A 97 21.13 17.73 -21.65
N GLU A 98 21.01 18.37 -22.81
CA GLU A 98 20.74 19.80 -22.97
C GLU A 98 19.29 20.12 -23.37
N SER A 99 18.86 21.35 -23.07
CA SER A 99 17.80 22.01 -23.84
C SER A 99 17.90 23.55 -23.73
N VAL A 100 18.25 24.27 -24.79
CA VAL A 100 17.89 25.69 -25.04
C VAL A 100 18.07 26.04 -26.54
N PHE A 101 17.21 26.93 -27.04
CA PHE A 101 17.15 27.45 -28.42
C PHE A 101 18.21 28.53 -28.76
N ILE A 102 18.86 28.36 -29.93
CA ILE A 102 19.15 29.32 -31.02
C ILE A 102 19.38 30.82 -30.67
N LEU A 103 20.55 31.36 -31.07
CA LEU A 103 20.67 32.45 -32.07
C LEU A 103 22.13 32.72 -32.50
N GLU A 104 22.42 32.47 -33.78
CA GLU A 104 23.66 32.82 -34.49
C GLU A 104 23.40 34.07 -35.36
N LEU A 105 24.34 35.01 -35.49
CA LEU A 105 24.54 35.84 -36.69
C LEU A 105 25.80 36.75 -36.59
N HIS A 106 26.54 36.81 -37.69
CA HIS A 106 27.87 37.45 -37.81
C HIS A 106 27.84 38.95 -38.21
N ARG A 107 28.71 39.75 -37.57
CA ARG A 107 29.88 40.48 -38.14
C ARG A 107 29.71 41.51 -39.31
N GLU A 108 29.76 42.81 -38.94
CA GLU A 108 30.63 43.92 -39.47
C GLU A 108 30.62 44.36 -40.97
N PRO A 109 31.21 45.53 -41.37
CA PRO A 109 31.27 46.86 -40.72
C PRO A 109 31.07 48.11 -41.67
N ILE A 110 30.77 49.28 -41.06
CA ILE A 110 31.24 50.66 -41.36
C ILE A 110 30.95 51.40 -42.73
N GLU A 111 30.46 52.64 -42.58
CA GLU A 111 30.47 53.85 -43.47
C GLU A 111 29.82 53.89 -44.88
N SER A 112 28.82 54.78 -45.04
CA SER A 112 28.77 55.82 -46.10
C SER A 112 27.59 56.79 -45.87
N CYS A 113 27.73 58.05 -46.30
CA CYS A 113 26.67 59.08 -46.28
C CYS A 113 25.89 59.12 -47.61
N PRO A 114 24.66 59.69 -47.64
CA PRO A 114 23.64 59.35 -48.64
C PRO A 114 23.48 60.36 -49.78
N ASP A 115 22.72 60.00 -50.84
CA ASP A 115 21.91 60.99 -51.56
C ASP A 115 20.61 60.44 -52.21
N ARG A 116 19.76 61.39 -52.60
CA ARG A 116 18.38 61.36 -53.12
C ARG A 116 18.04 60.35 -54.23
N ASN A 117 16.93 59.61 -54.02
CA ASN A 117 15.68 59.70 -54.81
C ASN A 117 14.87 58.39 -54.75
N PHE A 118 14.01 58.22 -53.74
CA PHE A 118 12.83 57.34 -53.86
C PHE A 118 11.70 57.71 -52.89
N ILE A 119 11.27 58.98 -52.90
CA ILE A 119 9.91 59.35 -52.46
C ILE A 119 9.05 59.56 -53.69
N HIS A 120 8.61 58.46 -54.29
CA HIS A 120 7.39 58.38 -55.08
C HIS A 120 6.88 56.93 -54.99
N VAL A 121 5.56 56.77 -55.03
CA VAL A 121 4.80 55.52 -54.76
C VAL A 121 4.58 55.22 -53.26
N PHE A 122 3.31 54.92 -52.92
CA PHE A 122 2.75 54.63 -51.58
C PHE A 122 2.68 55.77 -50.53
N LYS A 123 2.15 56.92 -50.96
CA LYS A 123 1.27 57.76 -50.11
C LYS A 123 -0.22 57.55 -50.46
N THR A 124 -0.62 56.29 -50.57
CA THR A 124 -1.97 55.85 -50.96
C THR A 124 -2.46 54.71 -50.08
N ASN A 125 -2.62 55.00 -48.78
CA ASN A 125 -3.87 54.69 -48.09
C ASN A 125 -4.02 55.48 -46.78
N PHE A 126 -5.14 56.20 -46.71
CA PHE A 126 -5.66 57.00 -45.59
C PHE A 126 -4.96 58.31 -45.17
N LYS A 127 -5.84 59.29 -44.93
CA LYS A 127 -5.57 60.71 -44.72
C LYS A 127 -5.73 61.04 -43.23
N LEU A 128 -5.04 62.09 -42.75
CA LEU A 128 -5.65 63.33 -42.24
C LEU A 128 -4.58 64.31 -41.68
N PHE A 129 -4.69 65.60 -42.06
CA PHE A 129 -4.05 66.82 -41.51
C PHE A 129 -2.50 66.93 -41.36
N ASN A 130 -1.84 67.36 -42.44
CA ASN A 130 -1.29 68.72 -42.73
C ASN A 130 -0.76 69.65 -41.57
N PRO A 131 0.08 70.67 -41.84
CA PRO A 131 1.54 70.64 -42.06
C PRO A 131 2.32 71.67 -41.19
N TRP A 132 3.62 71.91 -41.52
CA TRP A 132 4.62 72.93 -41.03
C TRP A 132 5.89 72.21 -40.48
N PHE A 133 7.15 72.59 -40.79
CA PHE A 133 7.66 73.62 -41.70
C PHE A 133 9.10 73.31 -42.19
N HIS A 134 9.37 73.65 -43.47
CA HIS A 134 10.64 73.89 -44.17
C HIS A 134 12.02 73.33 -43.75
N GLU A 135 12.59 72.59 -44.71
CA GLU A 135 14.02 72.32 -44.96
C GLU A 135 14.76 73.57 -45.49
N LYS A 136 16.00 73.83 -45.01
CA LYS A 136 16.97 74.76 -45.66
C LYS A 136 18.44 74.31 -45.51
N ALA A 137 18.97 73.81 -46.62
CA ALA A 137 20.33 73.92 -47.17
C ALA A 137 21.57 74.03 -46.24
N CYS A 138 22.51 73.09 -46.43
CA CYS A 138 23.93 73.27 -46.10
C CYS A 138 24.70 74.02 -47.22
N PRO A 139 25.59 75.00 -46.90
CA PRO A 139 26.59 75.54 -47.82
C PRO A 139 27.92 74.75 -47.77
N PRO A 140 28.84 74.91 -48.77
CA PRO A 140 29.92 73.96 -49.03
C PRO A 140 31.24 74.18 -48.26
N HIS A 141 32.07 73.13 -48.28
CA HIS A 141 33.36 72.99 -47.58
C HIS A 141 34.42 74.07 -47.87
N LYS A 142 35.25 74.35 -46.86
CA LYS A 142 36.71 74.55 -47.01
C LYS A 142 37.48 73.84 -45.88
N PRO A 143 38.68 73.29 -46.14
CA PRO A 143 39.46 72.55 -45.15
C PRO A 143 40.23 73.49 -44.22
N TRP A 144 40.42 73.09 -42.97
CA TRP A 144 41.39 73.72 -42.07
C TRP A 144 42.27 72.68 -41.36
N THR A 145 43.49 73.09 -41.14
CA THR A 145 44.62 72.27 -40.69
C THR A 145 44.61 72.00 -39.20
N ARG A 146 45.21 70.85 -38.86
CA ARG A 146 45.59 70.36 -37.54
C ARG A 146 45.94 71.45 -36.51
N SER A 147 45.18 71.51 -35.42
CA SER A 147 45.67 71.95 -34.11
C SER A 147 45.58 70.77 -33.13
N GLU A 148 46.61 70.58 -32.32
CA GLU A 148 46.71 69.42 -31.44
C GLU A 148 46.04 69.71 -30.10
N GLY A 149 44.95 68.98 -29.81
CA GLY A 149 44.20 69.07 -28.55
C GLY A 149 43.80 67.69 -28.07
N ILE A 150 44.30 67.29 -26.90
CA ILE A 150 44.06 65.96 -26.33
C ILE A 150 42.64 65.88 -25.78
N ILE A 151 41.74 65.22 -26.51
CA ILE A 151 40.40 64.85 -26.01
C ILE A 151 40.47 63.45 -25.37
N PRO A 152 40.00 63.26 -24.12
CA PRO A 152 39.97 61.95 -23.48
C PRO A 152 39.17 60.91 -24.28
N GLY A 153 39.70 59.69 -24.39
CA GLY A 153 39.26 58.71 -25.38
C GLY A 153 37.81 58.20 -25.21
N ARG A 154 37.08 58.17 -26.33
CA ARG A 154 35.70 57.65 -26.51
C ARG A 154 35.43 56.28 -25.83
N ARG A 155 36.46 55.45 -25.64
CA ARG A 155 36.39 54.14 -24.96
C ARG A 155 35.95 54.21 -23.49
N ALA A 156 36.29 55.26 -22.75
CA ALA A 156 36.03 55.34 -21.30
C ALA A 156 34.55 55.62 -20.96
N ILE A 157 33.81 56.29 -21.86
CA ILE A 157 32.38 56.56 -21.66
C ILE A 157 31.56 55.30 -21.97
N GLU A 158 31.91 54.56 -23.03
CA GLU A 158 31.25 53.31 -23.37
C GLU A 158 31.38 52.22 -22.30
N SER A 159 32.55 52.08 -21.65
CA SER A 159 32.73 51.10 -20.57
C SER A 159 31.78 51.36 -19.41
N ASN A 160 31.69 52.62 -18.97
CA ASN A 160 30.89 53.02 -17.82
C ASN A 160 29.38 52.87 -18.09
N VAL A 161 28.92 53.18 -19.30
CA VAL A 161 27.52 52.97 -19.72
C VAL A 161 27.20 51.48 -19.82
N LYS A 162 28.06 50.66 -20.46
CA LYS A 162 27.87 49.20 -20.57
C LYS A 162 27.84 48.53 -19.21
N GLU A 163 28.69 48.95 -18.26
CA GLU A 163 28.68 48.41 -16.90
C GLU A 163 27.43 48.82 -16.11
N THR A 164 26.99 50.08 -16.23
CA THR A 164 25.75 50.57 -15.61
C THR A 164 24.53 49.80 -16.12
N MET A 165 24.47 49.53 -17.43
CA MET A 165 23.39 48.75 -18.05
C MET A 165 23.42 47.28 -17.61
N ARG A 166 24.61 46.65 -17.50
CA ARG A 166 24.75 45.30 -16.93
C ARG A 166 24.26 45.24 -15.48
N LYS A 167 24.66 46.19 -14.64
CA LYS A 167 24.22 46.29 -13.24
C LYS A 167 22.68 46.43 -13.15
N LYS A 168 22.07 47.33 -13.92
CA LYS A 168 20.60 47.48 -13.98
C LYS A 168 19.89 46.21 -14.48
N LEU A 169 20.44 45.52 -15.48
CA LEU A 169 19.87 44.26 -15.98
C LEU A 169 19.97 43.14 -14.95
N TYR A 170 21.11 43.04 -14.25
CA TYR A 170 21.33 42.07 -13.18
C TYR A 170 20.37 42.30 -12.00
N LEU A 171 20.20 43.54 -11.55
CA LEU A 171 19.21 43.92 -10.53
C LEU A 171 17.77 43.57 -10.93
N ARG A 172 17.38 43.80 -12.19
CA ARG A 172 16.03 43.42 -12.69
C ARG A 172 15.85 41.89 -12.74
N LYS A 173 16.89 41.13 -13.10
CA LYS A 173 16.86 39.66 -13.03
C LYS A 173 16.77 39.18 -11.57
N MET A 174 17.62 39.68 -10.68
CA MET A 174 17.59 39.36 -9.24
C MET A 174 16.20 39.60 -8.63
N ALA A 175 15.58 40.75 -8.89
CA ALA A 175 14.23 41.05 -8.40
C ALA A 175 13.17 40.05 -8.92
N SER A 176 13.24 39.67 -10.20
CA SER A 176 12.34 38.66 -10.79
C SER A 176 12.52 37.28 -10.14
N TRP A 177 13.77 36.87 -9.87
CA TRP A 177 14.08 35.61 -9.18
C TRP A 177 13.59 35.62 -7.72
N VAL A 178 13.76 36.73 -6.99
CA VAL A 178 13.26 36.86 -5.61
C VAL A 178 11.73 36.79 -5.54
N VAL A 179 11.02 37.46 -6.46
CA VAL A 179 9.55 37.39 -6.53
C VAL A 179 9.08 35.98 -6.89
N SER A 180 9.71 35.34 -7.88
CA SER A 180 9.37 33.97 -8.30
C SER A 180 9.62 32.95 -7.19
N PHE A 181 10.75 33.05 -6.49
CA PHE A 181 11.08 32.21 -5.35
C PHE A 181 10.12 32.45 -4.17
N GLY A 182 9.77 33.72 -3.90
CA GLY A 182 8.77 34.08 -2.88
C GLY A 182 7.39 33.49 -3.16
N ILE A 183 6.93 33.49 -4.41
CA ILE A 183 5.67 32.86 -4.82
C ILE A 183 5.73 31.34 -4.66
N ILE A 184 6.84 30.69 -5.05
CA ILE A 184 7.03 29.25 -4.86
C ILE A 184 7.03 28.88 -3.37
N VAL A 185 7.74 29.64 -2.53
CA VAL A 185 7.76 29.44 -1.07
C VAL A 185 6.37 29.66 -0.46
N ALA A 186 5.63 30.67 -0.91
CA ALA A 186 4.26 30.91 -0.46
C ALA A 186 3.29 29.77 -0.87
N LEU A 187 3.43 29.23 -2.08
CA LEU A 187 2.66 28.06 -2.54
C LEU A 187 3.00 26.79 -1.77
N PHE A 188 4.28 26.58 -1.40
CA PHE A 188 4.68 25.50 -0.50
C PHE A 188 4.10 25.69 0.92
N LEU A 189 4.15 26.90 1.48
CA LEU A 189 3.57 27.22 2.80
C LEU A 189 2.04 27.13 2.85
N ALA A 190 1.36 27.34 1.72
CA ALA A 190 -0.10 27.21 1.59
C ALA A 190 -0.57 25.74 1.59
N SER A 191 0.33 24.76 1.53
CA SER A 191 -0.01 23.34 1.74
C SER A 191 -0.27 23.06 3.23
N ALA A 192 -1.43 23.50 3.70
CA ALA A 192 -2.02 23.08 4.97
C ALA A 192 -2.37 21.59 4.89
N ASN A 193 -1.35 20.75 5.03
CA ASN A 193 -1.50 19.31 5.21
C ASN A 193 -2.39 19.12 6.44
N ALA A 194 -3.64 18.69 6.23
CA ALA A 194 -4.54 18.32 7.29
C ALA A 194 -3.96 17.07 7.97
N GLN A 195 -3.14 17.30 8.98
CA GLN A 195 -2.37 16.26 9.62
C GLN A 195 -3.24 15.49 10.62
N LEU A 196 -3.04 14.18 10.68
CA LEU A 196 -3.79 13.33 11.58
C LEU A 196 -3.51 13.72 13.05
N SER A 197 -4.56 13.82 13.86
CA SER A 197 -4.50 14.20 15.26
C SER A 197 -5.28 13.22 16.14
N ALA A 198 -4.75 12.90 17.31
CA ALA A 198 -5.46 12.05 18.29
C ALA A 198 -6.77 12.68 18.80
N THR A 199 -6.89 14.02 18.73
CA THR A 199 -8.01 14.81 19.26
C THR A 199 -8.96 15.31 18.17
N TYR A 200 -8.92 14.71 16.97
CA TYR A 200 -9.63 15.23 15.79
C TYR A 200 -11.16 15.34 15.99
N TYR A 201 -11.76 14.39 16.70
CA TYR A 201 -13.21 14.34 16.94
C TYR A 201 -13.66 15.01 18.25
N ASP A 202 -12.75 15.47 19.12
CA ASP A 202 -13.06 15.93 20.49
C ASP A 202 -14.10 17.07 20.54
N LYS A 203 -14.17 17.90 19.49
CA LYS A 203 -15.16 18.98 19.34
C LYS A 203 -16.27 18.66 18.32
N LEU A 204 -16.03 17.75 17.39
CA LEU A 204 -16.92 17.45 16.26
C LEU A 204 -17.91 16.31 16.58
N CYS A 205 -17.44 15.29 17.30
CA CYS A 205 -18.25 14.20 17.82
C CYS A 205 -17.58 13.63 19.08
N PRO A 206 -17.74 14.29 20.26
CA PRO A 206 -17.00 13.94 21.48
C PRO A 206 -17.17 12.48 21.92
N ASN A 207 -18.32 11.87 21.61
CA ASN A 207 -18.65 10.49 21.98
C ASN A 207 -18.15 9.44 20.97
N ALA A 208 -17.54 9.83 19.83
CA ALA A 208 -17.21 8.91 18.74
C ALA A 208 -16.39 7.69 19.19
N LEU A 209 -15.28 7.93 19.91
CA LEU A 209 -14.40 6.86 20.39
C LEU A 209 -15.07 5.99 21.47
N SER A 210 -15.94 6.58 22.30
CA SER A 210 -16.68 5.83 23.33
C SER A 210 -17.75 4.91 22.73
N ILE A 211 -18.41 5.35 21.65
CA ILE A 211 -19.38 4.54 20.88
C ILE A 211 -18.67 3.36 20.21
N ILE A 212 -17.56 3.61 19.49
CA ILE A 212 -16.78 2.53 18.84
C ILE A 212 -16.34 1.49 19.90
N LYS A 213 -15.74 1.93 21.01
CA LYS A 213 -15.30 1.06 22.09
C LYS A 213 -16.43 0.25 22.73
N SER A 214 -17.60 0.87 22.94
CA SER A 214 -18.82 0.19 23.42
C SER A 214 -19.23 -0.95 22.49
N GLU A 215 -19.30 -0.69 21.19
CA GLU A 215 -19.73 -1.70 20.23
C GLU A 215 -18.70 -2.82 20.05
N ILE A 216 -17.41 -2.51 20.01
CA ILE A 216 -16.34 -3.52 20.01
C ILE A 216 -16.46 -4.44 21.22
N LYS A 217 -16.63 -3.86 22.42
CA LYS A 217 -16.82 -4.64 23.64
C LYS A 217 -18.05 -5.55 23.55
N LYS A 218 -19.19 -5.08 23.02
CA LYS A 218 -20.40 -5.90 22.82
C LYS A 218 -20.15 -7.07 21.86
N VAL A 219 -19.50 -6.81 20.73
CA VAL A 219 -19.21 -7.84 19.71
C VAL A 219 -18.26 -8.91 20.26
N LEU A 220 -17.14 -8.50 20.86
CA LEU A 220 -16.12 -9.42 21.38
C LEU A 220 -16.59 -10.18 22.63
N SER A 221 -17.50 -9.62 23.44
CA SER A 221 -18.12 -10.34 24.57
C SER A 221 -19.02 -11.50 24.11
N ASN A 222 -19.48 -11.50 22.86
CA ASN A 222 -20.29 -12.58 22.27
C ASN A 222 -19.45 -13.55 21.42
N GLU A 223 -18.48 -13.04 20.66
CA GLU A 223 -17.59 -13.87 19.83
C GLU A 223 -16.18 -13.24 19.82
N PRO A 224 -15.26 -13.67 20.72
CA PRO A 224 -13.91 -13.12 20.81
C PRO A 224 -13.12 -13.21 19.50
N ARG A 225 -13.36 -14.23 18.67
CA ARG A 225 -12.70 -14.42 17.36
C ARG A 225 -13.02 -13.29 16.36
N MET A 226 -14.07 -12.50 16.61
CA MET A 226 -14.34 -11.27 15.85
C MET A 226 -13.19 -10.27 15.96
N GLY A 227 -12.46 -10.19 17.10
CA GLY A 227 -11.39 -9.22 17.28
C GLY A 227 -10.24 -9.39 16.29
N ALA A 228 -9.80 -10.63 16.07
CA ALA A 228 -8.81 -10.96 15.04
C ALA A 228 -9.29 -10.61 13.62
N SER A 229 -10.58 -10.81 13.37
CA SER A 229 -11.20 -10.52 12.08
C SER A 229 -11.41 -9.03 11.85
N ILE A 230 -11.65 -8.23 12.90
CA ILE A 230 -11.70 -6.77 12.85
C ILE A 230 -10.29 -6.21 12.62
N LEU A 231 -9.28 -6.72 13.34
CA LEU A 231 -7.87 -6.38 13.13
C LEU A 231 -7.40 -6.69 11.69
N ARG A 232 -7.84 -7.82 11.12
CA ARG A 232 -7.57 -8.23 9.72
C ARG A 232 -8.55 -7.65 8.69
N LEU A 233 -9.37 -6.66 9.05
CA LEU A 233 -10.34 -5.99 8.17
C LEU A 233 -11.39 -6.90 7.50
N HIS A 234 -11.61 -8.13 7.99
CA HIS A 234 -12.55 -9.10 7.42
C HIS A 234 -14.03 -8.73 7.66
N PHE A 235 -14.30 -7.77 8.56
CA PHE A 235 -15.65 -7.29 8.88
C PHE A 235 -15.87 -5.84 8.47
N HIS A 236 -16.44 -5.65 7.28
CA HIS A 236 -16.89 -4.35 6.79
C HIS A 236 -18.15 -3.86 7.53
N ASP A 237 -17.94 -2.90 8.42
CA ASP A 237 -18.71 -1.65 8.46
C ASP A 237 -20.23 -1.72 8.68
N CYS A 238 -20.69 -1.99 9.92
CA CYS A 238 -22.10 -1.70 10.29
C CYS A 238 -22.33 -1.45 11.80
N PHE A 239 -21.54 -2.05 12.70
CA PHE A 239 -21.84 -2.02 14.14
C PHE A 239 -21.75 -0.60 14.74
N ALA A 240 -20.67 0.13 14.50
CA ALA A 240 -20.49 1.49 15.02
C ALA A 240 -21.08 2.56 14.10
N GLN A 241 -20.97 2.43 12.77
CA GLN A 241 -21.38 3.48 11.84
C GLN A 241 -22.84 3.89 12.02
N SER A 242 -23.76 2.95 12.21
CA SER A 242 -25.20 3.26 12.38
C SER A 242 -25.46 4.15 13.61
N GLN A 243 -24.75 3.92 14.71
CA GLN A 243 -24.85 4.72 15.94
C GLN A 243 -24.09 6.04 15.83
N LEU A 244 -22.94 6.06 15.16
CA LEU A 244 -22.18 7.27 14.87
C LEU A 244 -22.97 8.22 13.96
N GLU A 245 -23.58 7.72 12.88
CA GLU A 245 -24.43 8.52 12.00
C GLU A 245 -25.68 9.05 12.72
N ALA A 246 -26.25 8.28 13.65
CA ALA A 246 -27.36 8.75 14.50
C ALA A 246 -26.93 9.82 15.53
N THR A 247 -25.65 9.86 15.91
CA THR A 247 -25.11 10.80 16.91
C THR A 247 -24.51 12.06 16.29
N CYS A 248 -23.82 11.90 15.15
CA CYS A 248 -23.02 12.92 14.48
C CYS A 248 -22.86 12.57 12.99
N SER A 249 -23.97 12.62 12.24
CA SER A 249 -24.02 12.25 10.81
C SER A 249 -22.99 12.99 9.95
N GLY A 250 -22.26 12.23 9.14
CA GLY A 250 -21.27 12.75 8.20
C GLY A 250 -20.00 13.30 8.85
N VAL A 251 -19.73 13.02 10.13
CA VAL A 251 -18.53 13.50 10.85
C VAL A 251 -17.41 12.47 10.85
N VAL A 252 -17.69 11.21 11.21
CA VAL A 252 -16.66 10.18 11.46
C VAL A 252 -16.46 9.31 10.22
N SER A 253 -15.22 9.21 9.72
CA SER A 253 -14.91 8.40 8.53
C SER A 253 -14.87 6.91 8.83
N CYS A 254 -15.14 6.10 7.80
CA CYS A 254 -15.00 4.66 7.89
C CYS A 254 -13.53 4.26 8.10
N ALA A 255 -12.60 4.96 7.46
CA ALA A 255 -11.17 4.80 7.66
C ALA A 255 -10.76 4.95 9.14
N ASP A 256 -11.29 5.94 9.87
CA ASP A 256 -10.99 6.11 11.30
C ASP A 256 -11.77 5.14 12.19
N ILE A 257 -13.00 4.74 11.83
CA ILE A 257 -13.74 3.67 12.53
C ILE A 257 -12.92 2.37 12.53
N LEU A 258 -12.36 1.98 11.38
CA LEU A 258 -11.65 0.71 11.20
C LEU A 258 -10.38 0.61 12.08
N ILE A 259 -9.57 1.66 12.14
CA ILE A 259 -8.33 1.67 12.94
C ILE A 259 -8.60 1.77 14.45
N VAL A 260 -9.65 2.49 14.88
CA VAL A 260 -10.05 2.55 16.29
C VAL A 260 -10.62 1.20 16.71
N ALA A 261 -11.45 0.59 15.85
CA ALA A 261 -11.97 -0.76 16.01
C ALA A 261 -10.85 -1.81 16.14
N ALA A 262 -9.80 -1.71 15.33
CA ALA A 262 -8.63 -2.59 15.42
C ALA A 262 -7.89 -2.43 16.76
N ARG A 263 -7.63 -1.19 17.21
CA ARG A 263 -6.99 -0.91 18.52
C ARG A 263 -7.85 -1.42 19.67
N ASP A 264 -9.13 -1.10 19.69
CA ASP A 264 -10.05 -1.53 20.75
C ASP A 264 -10.22 -3.06 20.77
N SER A 265 -10.14 -3.73 19.60
CA SER A 265 -10.17 -5.20 19.54
C SER A 265 -8.94 -5.83 20.17
N VAL A 266 -7.73 -5.31 19.89
CA VAL A 266 -6.48 -5.80 20.49
C VAL A 266 -6.51 -5.61 22.01
N VAL A 267 -6.88 -4.42 22.49
CA VAL A 267 -7.01 -4.13 23.93
C VAL A 267 -8.06 -5.02 24.61
N GLN A 268 -9.20 -5.25 23.97
CA GLN A 268 -10.28 -6.07 24.53
C GLN A 268 -9.92 -7.57 24.59
N LEU A 269 -8.92 -8.01 23.82
CA LEU A 269 -8.36 -9.37 23.87
C LEU A 269 -7.08 -9.46 24.73
N GLY A 270 -6.71 -8.42 25.48
CA GLY A 270 -5.58 -8.42 26.43
C GLY A 270 -4.29 -7.79 25.93
N GLY A 271 -4.25 -7.35 24.67
CA GLY A 271 -3.06 -6.78 24.03
C GLY A 271 -2.82 -5.30 24.34
N PRO A 272 -1.80 -4.70 23.71
CA PRO A 272 -1.41 -3.32 23.97
C PRO A 272 -2.44 -2.30 23.51
N THR A 273 -2.45 -1.15 24.18
CA THR A 273 -3.12 0.07 23.70
C THR A 273 -2.12 0.99 23.01
N TRP A 274 -2.61 1.80 22.07
CA TRP A 274 -1.86 2.92 21.50
C TRP A 274 -2.79 4.09 21.20
N THR A 275 -2.18 5.28 21.10
CA THR A 275 -2.85 6.48 20.60
C THR A 275 -3.05 6.35 19.10
N VAL A 276 -4.30 6.45 18.65
CA VAL A 276 -4.66 6.40 17.23
C VAL A 276 -4.72 7.85 16.72
N PRO A 277 -3.88 8.28 15.76
CA PRO A 277 -4.08 9.53 15.05
C PRO A 277 -5.36 9.43 14.21
N LEU A 278 -6.18 10.49 14.12
CA LEU A 278 -7.50 10.52 13.47
C LEU A 278 -7.58 11.70 12.49
N GLY A 279 -8.59 11.72 11.63
CA GLY A 279 -8.78 12.69 10.55
C GLY A 279 -8.59 12.10 9.15
N ARG A 280 -8.67 10.77 9.00
CA ARG A 280 -8.70 10.12 7.68
C ARG A 280 -10.03 10.37 7.00
N ARG A 281 -10.02 10.22 5.68
CA ARG A 281 -11.18 10.31 4.81
C ARG A 281 -11.29 9.06 3.95
N ASP A 282 -12.51 8.79 3.54
CA ASP A 282 -12.86 7.60 2.80
C ASP A 282 -12.55 7.78 1.31
N SER A 283 -11.92 6.78 0.69
CA SER A 283 -11.73 6.75 -0.76
C SER A 283 -13.08 6.73 -1.48
N THR A 284 -13.16 7.24 -2.70
CA THR A 284 -14.33 7.03 -3.60
C THR A 284 -14.15 5.80 -4.50
N THR A 285 -12.98 5.15 -4.47
CA THR A 285 -12.62 4.01 -5.32
C THR A 285 -12.02 2.85 -4.52
N SER A 286 -11.91 1.69 -5.16
CA SER A 286 -11.24 0.49 -4.64
C SER A 286 -10.48 -0.23 -5.76
N ASN A 287 -9.24 -0.62 -5.55
CA ASN A 287 -8.44 -1.32 -6.55
C ASN A 287 -8.14 -2.77 -6.17
N LYS A 288 -8.73 -3.73 -6.91
CA LYS A 288 -8.51 -5.17 -6.74
C LYS A 288 -7.12 -5.61 -7.24
N ILE A 289 -6.57 -4.95 -8.26
CA ILE A 289 -5.26 -5.30 -8.82
C ILE A 289 -4.18 -4.95 -7.78
N ASP A 290 -4.23 -3.73 -7.24
CA ASP A 290 -3.30 -3.30 -6.18
C ASP A 290 -3.44 -4.16 -4.92
N ALA A 291 -4.67 -4.54 -4.54
CA ALA A 291 -4.88 -5.45 -3.41
C ALA A 291 -4.23 -6.83 -3.65
N ASN A 292 -4.39 -7.41 -4.84
CA ASN A 292 -3.76 -8.68 -5.21
C ASN A 292 -2.22 -8.60 -5.31
N ALA A 293 -1.67 -7.43 -5.65
CA ALA A 293 -0.23 -7.22 -5.79
C ALA A 293 0.46 -6.92 -4.45
N ASN A 294 -0.21 -6.19 -3.54
CA ASN A 294 0.41 -5.66 -2.32
C ASN A 294 0.06 -6.44 -1.04
N ILE A 295 -0.97 -7.29 -1.03
CA ILE A 295 -1.29 -8.13 0.14
C ILE A 295 -0.41 -9.40 0.11
N PRO A 296 0.41 -9.66 1.14
CA PRO A 296 1.29 -10.83 1.16
C PRO A 296 0.53 -12.15 1.13
N SER A 297 1.01 -13.10 0.31
CA SER A 297 0.51 -14.48 0.31
C SER A 297 0.91 -15.21 1.60
N PRO A 298 0.06 -16.10 2.16
CA PRO A 298 0.44 -17.03 3.24
C PRO A 298 1.57 -18.01 2.87
N THR A 299 1.92 -18.10 1.59
CA THR A 299 3.02 -18.92 1.04
C THR A 299 4.23 -18.06 0.63
N SER A 300 4.34 -16.83 1.13
CA SER A 300 5.46 -15.93 0.81
C SER A 300 6.70 -16.29 1.62
N THR A 301 7.87 -16.25 0.96
CA THR A 301 9.17 -16.35 1.64
C THR A 301 9.52 -15.07 2.40
N LEU A 302 10.45 -15.16 3.36
CA LEU A 302 10.93 -14.01 4.16
C LEU A 302 11.38 -12.82 3.31
N SER A 303 12.01 -13.08 2.16
CA SER A 303 12.46 -12.06 1.21
C SER A 303 11.29 -11.33 0.54
N ASN A 304 10.25 -12.08 0.12
CA ASN A 304 9.04 -11.48 -0.47
C ASN A 304 8.24 -10.69 0.57
N LEU A 305 8.09 -11.23 1.79
CA LEU A 305 7.48 -10.52 2.92
C LEU A 305 8.21 -9.20 3.19
N SER A 306 9.54 -9.26 3.35
CA SER A 306 10.37 -8.06 3.60
C SER A 306 10.21 -7.02 2.50
N SER A 307 10.21 -7.44 1.23
CA SER A 307 10.05 -6.54 0.07
C SER A 307 8.69 -5.84 0.06
N LEU A 308 7.60 -6.58 0.31
CA LEU A 308 6.24 -6.04 0.34
C LEU A 308 6.05 -5.05 1.50
N PHE A 309 6.58 -5.34 2.69
CA PHE A 309 6.50 -4.42 3.83
C PHE A 309 7.36 -3.17 3.60
N GLN A 310 8.57 -3.31 3.06
CA GLN A 310 9.44 -2.17 2.73
C GLN A 310 8.84 -1.27 1.66
N ALA A 311 8.12 -1.82 0.67
CA ALA A 311 7.39 -1.04 -0.33
C ALA A 311 6.27 -0.17 0.29
N GLN A 312 5.78 -0.53 1.48
CA GLN A 312 4.82 0.28 2.27
C GLN A 312 5.50 1.15 3.34
N GLY A 313 6.84 1.27 3.32
CA GLY A 313 7.61 2.04 4.31
C GLY A 313 7.74 1.38 5.68
N LEU A 314 7.42 0.08 5.80
CA LEU A 314 7.53 -0.69 7.04
C LEU A 314 8.87 -1.44 7.08
N SER A 315 9.57 -1.37 8.20
CA SER A 315 10.83 -2.08 8.39
C SER A 315 10.61 -3.58 8.63
N THR A 316 11.67 -4.39 8.51
CA THR A 316 11.64 -5.81 8.91
C THR A 316 11.22 -5.98 10.39
N LYS A 317 11.53 -5.02 11.26
CA LYS A 317 11.06 -5.04 12.66
C LYS A 317 9.55 -4.86 12.76
N ASP A 318 9.01 -3.92 11.98
CA ASP A 318 7.57 -3.66 11.90
C ASP A 318 6.82 -4.87 11.32
N MET A 319 7.39 -5.53 10.30
CA MET A 319 6.87 -6.77 9.73
C MET A 319 6.76 -7.88 10.77
N VAL A 320 7.86 -8.23 11.46
CA VAL A 320 7.86 -9.30 12.47
C VAL A 320 6.92 -8.97 13.62
N ALA A 321 6.82 -7.70 14.03
CA ALA A 321 5.85 -7.26 15.04
C ALA A 321 4.41 -7.44 14.53
N LEU A 322 4.06 -6.92 13.35
CA LEU A 322 2.71 -6.99 12.80
C LEU A 322 2.24 -8.42 12.53
N SER A 323 3.13 -9.34 12.16
CA SER A 323 2.81 -10.77 12.06
C SER A 323 2.34 -11.37 13.39
N GLY A 324 2.73 -10.80 14.54
CA GLY A 324 2.20 -11.15 15.86
C GLY A 324 0.69 -10.97 16.02
N ALA A 325 0.03 -10.25 15.10
CA ALA A 325 -1.44 -10.25 14.99
C ALA A 325 -2.04 -11.65 14.77
N HIS A 326 -1.26 -12.62 14.28
CA HIS A 326 -1.66 -14.01 14.14
C HIS A 326 -1.69 -14.79 15.48
N THR A 327 -1.35 -14.18 16.61
CA THR A 327 -1.59 -14.78 17.94
C THR A 327 -3.09 -14.92 18.27
N ILE A 328 -3.97 -14.27 17.48
CA ILE A 328 -5.43 -14.42 17.58
C ILE A 328 -6.06 -14.79 16.24
N GLY A 329 -7.15 -15.55 16.29
CA GLY A 329 -7.98 -15.86 15.13
C GLY A 329 -7.65 -17.19 14.46
N GLN A 330 -8.10 -17.36 13.20
CA GLN A 330 -8.13 -18.65 12.52
C GLN A 330 -7.82 -18.53 11.02
N ALA A 331 -7.18 -19.55 10.46
CA ALA A 331 -6.99 -19.71 9.02
C ALA A 331 -7.92 -20.78 8.44
N ARG A 332 -8.32 -20.63 7.18
CA ARG A 332 -9.08 -21.67 6.44
C ARG A 332 -8.15 -22.77 5.95
N CYS A 333 -8.66 -23.99 5.88
CA CYS A 333 -7.96 -25.14 5.32
C CYS A 333 -7.35 -24.87 3.92
N THR A 334 -8.03 -24.12 3.04
CA THR A 334 -7.46 -23.70 1.73
C THR A 334 -6.15 -22.92 1.81
N VAL A 335 -5.92 -22.20 2.92
CA VAL A 335 -4.74 -21.34 3.15
C VAL A 335 -3.56 -22.18 3.65
N ILE A 336 -3.84 -23.15 4.53
CA ILE A 336 -2.81 -23.92 5.26
C ILE A 336 -2.43 -25.23 4.58
N ARG A 337 -3.28 -25.78 3.70
CA ARG A 337 -3.13 -27.14 3.16
C ARG A 337 -1.76 -27.41 2.55
N ASN A 338 -1.20 -26.46 1.80
CA ASN A 338 0.11 -26.67 1.18
C ASN A 338 1.18 -26.92 2.25
N ARG A 339 1.23 -26.07 3.28
CA ARG A 339 2.18 -26.17 4.37
C ARG A 339 2.06 -27.50 5.12
N ILE A 340 0.86 -27.81 5.62
CA ILE A 340 0.67 -28.96 6.52
C ILE A 340 0.88 -30.33 5.84
N TYR A 341 1.04 -30.39 4.51
CA TYR A 341 1.35 -31.62 3.78
C TYR A 341 2.73 -31.62 3.09
N ASN A 342 3.29 -30.46 2.74
CA ASN A 342 4.48 -30.37 1.89
C ASN A 342 5.71 -29.72 2.56
N ASP A 343 5.53 -28.91 3.61
CA ASP A 343 6.63 -28.24 4.30
C ASP A 343 7.35 -29.20 5.27
N THR A 344 8.67 -29.05 5.42
CA THR A 344 9.51 -29.90 6.29
C THR A 344 9.91 -29.21 7.60
N ASP A 345 9.63 -27.92 7.74
CA ASP A 345 9.88 -27.08 8.91
C ASP A 345 8.63 -26.90 9.79
N ILE A 346 7.83 -27.97 9.90
CA ILE A 346 6.67 -28.04 10.80
C ILE A 346 6.84 -29.19 11.80
N ASP A 347 6.44 -28.99 13.06
CA ASP A 347 6.52 -30.06 14.05
C ASP A 347 5.60 -31.24 13.68
N SER A 348 6.20 -32.43 13.66
CA SER A 348 5.58 -33.68 13.23
C SER A 348 4.46 -34.20 14.15
N THR A 349 4.36 -33.68 15.37
CA THR A 349 3.28 -34.02 16.31
C THR A 349 2.13 -33.02 16.18
N TYR A 350 2.44 -31.73 16.18
CA TYR A 350 1.51 -30.62 15.97
C TYR A 350 0.71 -30.78 14.67
N VAL A 351 1.39 -31.01 13.54
CA VAL A 351 0.77 -31.00 12.19
C VAL A 351 -0.40 -31.99 12.03
N LYS A 352 -0.42 -33.07 12.83
CA LYS A 352 -1.50 -34.07 12.85
C LYS A 352 -2.86 -33.47 13.19
N SER A 353 -2.90 -32.47 14.07
CA SER A 353 -4.15 -31.80 14.47
C SER A 353 -4.74 -30.97 13.31
N PRO A 354 -4.01 -30.01 12.69
CA PRO A 354 -4.46 -29.34 11.47
C PRO A 354 -4.82 -30.30 10.32
N GLN A 355 -4.02 -31.36 10.08
CA GLN A 355 -4.33 -32.36 9.04
C GLN A 355 -5.66 -33.07 9.28
N SER A 356 -5.97 -33.45 10.53
CA SER A 356 -7.24 -34.13 10.85
C SER A 356 -8.49 -33.29 10.53
N ASN A 357 -8.35 -31.95 10.57
CA ASN A 357 -9.40 -30.99 10.25
C ASN A 357 -9.26 -30.40 8.83
N CYS A 358 -8.21 -30.75 8.08
CA CYS A 358 -7.93 -30.20 6.75
C CYS A 358 -7.48 -31.28 5.76
N PRO A 359 -8.41 -32.11 5.25
CA PRO A 359 -8.11 -33.21 4.33
C PRO A 359 -7.37 -32.79 3.04
N SER A 360 -6.49 -33.67 2.56
CA SER A 360 -5.69 -33.49 1.34
C SER A 360 -6.51 -33.53 0.05
N ASP A 361 -7.60 -34.29 0.03
CA ASP A 361 -8.54 -34.47 -1.10
C ASP A 361 -9.38 -33.21 -1.43
N LYS A 362 -9.17 -32.12 -0.70
CA LYS A 362 -9.88 -30.83 -0.78
C LYS A 362 -11.29 -30.83 -0.19
N SER A 363 -11.75 -31.92 0.41
CA SER A 363 -12.86 -31.87 1.36
C SER A 363 -12.45 -30.97 2.56
N GLY A 364 -13.44 -30.42 3.28
CA GLY A 364 -13.17 -29.51 4.39
C GLY A 364 -12.49 -28.18 4.04
N ASN A 365 -12.51 -27.72 2.77
CA ASN A 365 -11.90 -26.44 2.35
C ASN A 365 -12.28 -25.21 3.22
N ARG A 366 -13.49 -25.20 3.80
CA ARG A 366 -13.99 -24.12 4.66
C ARG A 366 -13.64 -24.29 6.14
N ASN A 367 -13.09 -25.43 6.54
CA ASN A 367 -12.74 -25.73 7.93
C ASN A 367 -11.71 -24.72 8.44
N LEU A 368 -11.84 -24.34 9.70
CA LEU A 368 -11.01 -23.33 10.35
C LEU A 368 -10.07 -24.00 11.35
N SER A 369 -8.79 -23.63 11.32
CA SER A 369 -7.81 -23.96 12.35
C SER A 369 -7.34 -22.68 13.05
N PRO A 370 -7.22 -22.65 14.39
CA PRO A 370 -6.59 -21.54 15.12
C PRO A 370 -5.20 -21.22 14.58
N LEU A 371 -4.81 -19.94 14.49
CA LEU A 371 -3.49 -19.53 13.97
C LEU A 371 -2.33 -19.93 14.90
N GLU A 372 -2.59 -20.05 16.19
CA GLU A 372 -1.75 -20.71 17.20
C GLU A 372 -2.63 -21.59 18.13
N ASP A 373 -2.04 -22.54 18.87
CA ASP A 373 -2.77 -23.62 19.55
C ASP A 373 -2.90 -23.49 21.08
N VAL A 374 -2.35 -22.43 21.69
CA VAL A 374 -2.30 -22.21 23.13
C VAL A 374 -3.43 -21.31 23.63
N SER A 375 -3.67 -20.18 22.99
CA SER A 375 -4.52 -19.09 23.49
C SER A 375 -5.23 -18.26 22.40
N PRO A 376 -5.92 -18.84 21.40
CA PRO A 376 -6.22 -18.19 20.10
C PRO A 376 -7.28 -17.06 20.11
N THR A 377 -7.63 -16.60 21.30
CA THR A 377 -8.52 -15.46 21.58
C THR A 377 -7.92 -14.47 22.60
N VAL A 378 -6.65 -14.65 22.98
CA VAL A 378 -5.86 -13.76 23.83
C VAL A 378 -4.76 -13.14 22.97
N PHE A 379 -4.62 -11.83 23.01
CA PHE A 379 -3.53 -11.14 22.33
C PHE A 379 -2.29 -11.11 23.23
N ASP A 380 -1.42 -12.11 23.07
CA ASP A 380 -0.20 -12.34 23.87
C ASP A 380 1.01 -12.66 22.96
N ASN A 381 2.15 -13.05 23.53
CA ASN A 381 3.33 -13.44 22.76
C ASN A 381 3.45 -14.94 22.40
N ASN A 382 2.40 -15.75 22.59
CA ASN A 382 2.46 -17.20 22.32
C ASN A 382 2.70 -17.53 20.84
N TYR A 383 2.23 -16.71 19.91
CA TYR A 383 2.61 -16.79 18.49
C TYR A 383 4.12 -17.02 18.30
N TYR A 384 4.96 -16.18 18.90
CA TYR A 384 6.42 -16.30 18.79
C TYR A 384 6.98 -17.52 19.52
N LYS A 385 6.38 -17.93 20.65
CA LYS A 385 6.76 -19.15 21.38
C LYS A 385 6.45 -20.43 20.59
N GLU A 386 5.43 -20.41 19.73
CA GLU A 386 5.12 -21.53 18.85
C GLU A 386 5.99 -21.52 17.57
N LEU A 387 6.41 -20.34 17.06
CA LEU A 387 7.39 -20.28 15.97
C LEU A 387 8.72 -20.94 16.33
N THR A 388 9.24 -20.73 17.55
CA THR A 388 10.49 -21.35 18.01
C THR A 388 10.39 -22.88 18.16
N LYS A 389 9.17 -23.42 18.20
CA LYS A 389 8.85 -24.86 18.26
C LYS A 389 8.46 -25.44 16.89
N LYS A 390 8.64 -24.70 15.80
CA LYS A 390 8.20 -25.07 14.43
C LYS A 390 6.70 -25.30 14.27
N LYS A 391 5.87 -24.52 14.97
CA LYS A 391 4.40 -24.64 14.94
C LYS A 391 3.68 -23.47 14.25
N GLY A 392 4.39 -22.57 13.56
CA GLY A 392 3.75 -21.54 12.75
C GLY A 392 2.79 -22.17 11.74
N LEU A 393 1.51 -21.77 11.74
CA LEU A 393 0.48 -22.43 10.92
C LEU A 393 0.55 -22.04 9.45
N LEU A 394 0.90 -20.79 9.13
CA LEU A 394 1.17 -20.36 7.76
C LEU A 394 2.65 -20.54 7.42
N HIS A 395 2.95 -20.75 6.14
CA HIS A 395 4.34 -20.81 5.67
C HIS A 395 5.04 -19.47 5.92
N SER A 396 4.35 -18.37 5.62
CA SER A 396 4.80 -17.00 5.93
C SER A 396 5.03 -16.72 7.42
N ASP A 397 4.45 -17.51 8.34
CA ASP A 397 4.73 -17.39 9.77
C ASP A 397 6.05 -18.07 10.13
N GLN A 398 6.25 -19.31 9.65
CA GLN A 398 7.46 -20.06 9.96
C GLN A 398 8.72 -19.48 9.31
N GLU A 399 8.58 -18.83 8.15
CA GLU A 399 9.64 -18.06 7.49
C GLU A 399 10.24 -16.93 8.36
N LEU A 400 9.58 -16.53 9.45
CA LEU A 400 10.13 -15.56 10.42
C LEU A 400 11.14 -16.21 11.40
N PHE A 401 11.14 -17.54 11.53
CA PHE A 401 12.03 -18.31 12.38
C PHE A 401 12.47 -19.60 11.67
N ASN A 402 13.46 -19.47 10.78
CA ASN A 402 13.92 -20.54 9.89
C ASN A 402 15.45 -20.51 9.63
N GLY A 403 16.23 -20.01 10.59
CA GLY A 403 17.66 -19.74 10.42
C GLY A 403 17.95 -18.42 9.70
N GLY A 404 17.01 -17.48 9.73
CA GLY A 404 17.03 -16.23 8.97
C GLY A 404 17.46 -15.00 9.79
N SER A 405 17.36 -13.83 9.16
CA SER A 405 17.70 -12.54 9.78
C SER A 405 16.71 -12.06 10.84
N THR A 406 15.54 -12.70 10.95
CA THR A 406 14.46 -12.37 11.90
C THR A 406 14.45 -13.23 13.16
N ASP A 407 15.20 -14.34 13.18
CA ASP A 407 15.19 -15.33 14.27
C ASP A 407 15.51 -14.71 15.65
N SER A 408 16.46 -13.77 15.71
CA SER A 408 16.83 -13.07 16.95
C SER A 408 15.72 -12.17 17.49
N LEU A 409 14.92 -11.57 16.60
CA LEU A 409 13.78 -10.73 16.98
C LEU A 409 12.58 -11.57 17.43
N VAL A 410 12.30 -12.70 16.76
CA VAL A 410 11.31 -13.69 17.22
C VAL A 410 11.72 -14.29 18.58
N THR A 411 13.01 -14.55 18.79
CA THR A 411 13.55 -14.97 20.10
C THR A 411 13.37 -13.89 21.15
N THR A 412 13.50 -12.61 20.79
CA THR A 412 13.26 -11.49 21.72
C THR A 412 11.77 -11.44 22.12
N TYR A 413 10.87 -11.43 21.13
CA TYR A 413 9.42 -11.33 21.37
C TYR A 413 8.83 -12.56 22.10
N SER A 414 9.35 -13.77 21.87
CA SER A 414 8.89 -14.97 22.61
C SER A 414 9.28 -14.98 24.09
N ASN A 415 10.36 -14.29 24.46
CA ASN A 415 10.82 -14.15 25.84
C ASN A 415 10.31 -12.87 26.54
N ASP A 416 10.06 -11.80 25.80
CA ASP A 416 9.58 -10.51 26.34
C ASP A 416 8.35 -9.98 25.58
N GLU A 417 7.18 -10.23 26.18
CA GLU A 417 5.88 -9.75 25.72
C GLU A 417 5.77 -8.22 25.75
N ASN A 418 6.41 -7.52 26.69
CA ASN A 418 6.35 -6.06 26.76
C ASN A 418 7.08 -5.42 25.57
N THR A 419 8.22 -6.00 25.18
CA THR A 419 8.95 -5.57 23.98
C THR A 419 8.13 -5.85 22.71
N PHE A 420 7.50 -7.02 22.59
CA PHE A 420 6.54 -7.29 21.50
C PHE A 420 5.40 -6.25 21.47
N PHE A 421 4.71 -6.06 22.58
CA PHE A 421 3.56 -5.15 22.70
C PHE A 421 3.91 -3.70 22.33
N LYS A 422 5.07 -3.22 22.78
CA LYS A 422 5.59 -1.88 22.45
C LYS A 422 5.85 -1.73 20.95
N ASP A 423 6.49 -2.71 20.34
CA ASP A 423 6.84 -2.66 18.92
C ASP A 423 5.62 -2.90 18.02
N PHE A 424 4.68 -3.75 18.43
CA PHE A 424 3.38 -3.93 17.78
C PHE A 424 2.57 -2.63 17.78
N ALA A 425 2.46 -1.96 18.92
CA ALA A 425 1.80 -0.66 19.04
C ALA A 425 2.42 0.39 18.10
N ALA A 426 3.76 0.47 18.04
CA ALA A 426 4.47 1.38 17.15
C ALA A 426 4.25 1.04 15.66
N ALA A 427 4.29 -0.25 15.31
CA ALA A 427 4.08 -0.72 13.94
C ALA A 427 2.61 -0.52 13.48
N MET A 428 1.63 -0.71 14.37
CA MET A 428 0.21 -0.41 14.10
C MET A 428 -0.02 1.07 13.82
N VAL A 429 0.65 1.98 14.54
CA VAL A 429 0.58 3.43 14.25
C VAL A 429 1.20 3.76 12.89
N LYS A 430 2.35 3.16 12.53
CA LYS A 430 2.95 3.32 11.19
C LYS A 430 2.01 2.80 10.09
N MET A 431 1.50 1.59 10.25
CA MET A 431 0.61 0.95 9.28
C MET A 431 -0.69 1.74 9.08
N GLY A 432 -1.27 2.27 10.16
CA GLY A 432 -2.44 3.16 10.09
C GLY A 432 -2.16 4.50 9.39
N ASN A 433 -0.89 4.88 9.20
CA ASN A 433 -0.47 6.15 8.58
C ASN A 433 0.06 5.97 7.14
N ILE A 434 -0.11 4.79 6.53
CA ILE A 434 0.22 4.57 5.11
C ILE A 434 -0.77 5.34 4.24
N SER A 435 -0.26 6.32 3.49
CA SER A 435 -0.97 7.09 2.44
C SER A 435 -2.43 7.51 2.75
N PRO A 436 -2.71 8.15 3.91
CA PRO A 436 -4.07 8.53 4.28
C PRO A 436 -4.60 9.66 3.40
N LEU A 437 -5.87 9.57 3.01
CA LEU A 437 -6.61 10.73 2.50
C LEU A 437 -6.98 11.63 3.69
N THR A 438 -6.67 12.93 3.60
CA THR A 438 -6.99 13.92 4.63
C THR A 438 -7.47 15.25 4.03
N GLY A 439 -7.97 16.15 4.87
CA GLY A 439 -8.37 17.50 4.47
C GLY A 439 -9.63 17.49 3.61
N SER A 440 -9.51 17.88 2.34
CA SER A 440 -10.59 17.82 1.35
C SER A 440 -10.52 16.58 0.44
N ASN A 441 -9.46 15.75 0.56
CA ASN A 441 -9.30 14.58 -0.30
C ASN A 441 -10.20 13.43 0.16
N GLY A 442 -10.97 12.83 -0.75
CA GLY A 442 -11.96 11.81 -0.39
C GLY A 442 -13.18 12.37 0.36
N GLU A 443 -14.00 11.47 0.91
CA GLU A 443 -15.30 11.79 1.50
C GLU A 443 -15.43 11.34 2.97
N ILE A 444 -16.58 11.61 3.59
CA ILE A 444 -17.04 10.90 4.79
C ILE A 444 -18.27 10.10 4.35
N ARG A 445 -18.16 8.76 4.31
CA ARG A 445 -19.26 7.91 3.82
C ARG A 445 -20.35 7.79 4.89
N LYS A 446 -21.61 8.07 4.52
CA LYS A 446 -22.78 7.77 5.36
C LYS A 446 -23.10 6.27 5.46
N ASN A 447 -22.58 5.48 4.52
CA ASN A 447 -22.62 4.02 4.55
C ASN A 447 -21.30 3.52 3.95
N CYS A 448 -20.41 2.97 4.76
CA CYS A 448 -19.05 2.61 4.33
C CYS A 448 -19.01 1.59 3.18
N ARG A 449 -20.10 0.85 2.96
CA ARG A 449 -20.21 -0.18 1.93
C ARG A 449 -20.41 0.39 0.51
N LYS A 450 -20.56 1.70 0.37
CA LYS A 450 -20.65 2.41 -0.92
C LYS A 450 -20.00 3.79 -0.83
N ALA A 451 -19.65 4.36 -1.98
CA ALA A 451 -19.49 5.81 -2.06
C ALA A 451 -20.84 6.51 -1.82
N ASN A 452 -20.84 7.78 -1.42
CA ASN A 452 -22.07 8.49 -1.04
C ASN A 452 -23.11 8.54 -2.17
#